data_AF-A0AAW4QYB7-F1
#
_entry.id   AF-A0AAW4QYB7-F1
#
_cell.length_a   1.000
_cell.length_b   1.000
_cell.length_c   1.000
_cell.angle_alpha   90.00
_cell.angle_beta   90.00
_cell.angle_gamma   90.00
#
_symmetry.space_group_name_H-M   'P 1'
#
loop_
_entity.id
_entity.type
_entity.pdbx_description
1 polymer ?
#
loop_
_entity_poly.entity_id
_entity_poly.type
_entity_poly.pdbx_seq_one_letter_code
_entity_poly.pdbx_strand_id
1 'polypeptide(L)' 'MSISENQAQRLNKSMPIAKDTSLGTIIKGLEEKVSLIPKKVDKQPDSTATDVAGVVKDLNALIAKLKAAGIMTP' A
#
# COMPACT_ATOMS: atom_id res chain seq x y z
N MET A 1 -6.97 -5.49 4.77
CA MET A 1 -7.64 -4.98 5.97
C MET A 1 -7.04 -5.79 7.10
N SER A 2 -6.26 -5.16 7.98
CA SER A 2 -5.54 -5.89 9.02
C SER A 2 -6.50 -6.49 10.05
N ILE A 3 -6.12 -7.58 10.69
CA ILE A 3 -6.89 -8.18 11.79
C ILE A 3 -7.05 -7.19 12.95
N SER A 4 -8.18 -7.28 13.64
CA SER A 4 -8.45 -6.48 14.85
C SER A 4 -7.54 -6.87 16.02
N GLU A 5 -7.42 -5.97 16.99
CA GLU A 5 -6.69 -6.21 18.24
C GLU A 5 -7.17 -7.48 18.96
N ASN A 6 -8.49 -7.70 18.98
CA ASN A 6 -9.08 -8.88 19.61
C ASN A 6 -8.71 -10.17 18.87
N GLN A 7 -8.70 -10.15 17.53
CA GLN A 7 -8.24 -11.29 16.72
C GLN A 7 -6.75 -11.57 16.94
N ALA A 8 -5.91 -10.53 16.98
CA ALA A 8 -4.48 -10.68 17.28
C ALA A 8 -4.24 -11.29 18.66
N GLN A 9 -4.97 -10.83 19.69
CA GLN A 9 -4.87 -11.39 21.05
C GLN A 9 -5.35 -12.83 21.14
N ARG A 10 -6.43 -13.20 20.44
CA ARG A 10 -6.92 -14.58 20.36
C ARG A 10 -5.89 -15.49 19.70
N LEU A 11 -5.23 -15.04 18.64
CA LEU A 11 -4.14 -15.76 18.00
C LEU A 11 -2.94 -15.94 18.92
N ASN A 12 -2.53 -14.89 19.63
CA ASN A 12 -1.45 -14.96 20.63
C ASN A 12 -1.77 -15.97 21.74
N LYS A 13 -3.04 -16.16 22.11
CA LYS A 13 -3.43 -17.11 23.18
C LYS A 13 -3.83 -18.50 22.67
N SER A 14 -3.73 -18.76 21.36
CA SER A 14 -4.21 -20.02 20.76
C SER A 14 -3.36 -21.23 21.12
N MET A 15 -2.05 -21.04 21.34
CA MET A 15 -1.09 -22.07 21.73
C MET A 15 0.11 -21.43 22.44
N PRO A 16 0.86 -22.16 23.30
CA PRO A 16 1.98 -21.59 24.05
C PRO A 16 3.01 -20.89 23.16
N ILE A 17 3.42 -21.54 22.07
CA ILE A 17 4.40 -20.97 21.15
C ILE A 17 3.91 -19.71 20.44
N ALA A 18 2.61 -19.57 20.17
CA ALA A 18 2.03 -18.36 19.58
C ALA A 18 2.02 -17.19 20.56
N LYS A 19 1.94 -17.47 21.87
CA LYS A 19 2.04 -16.46 22.93
C LYS A 19 3.46 -15.94 23.04
N ASP A 20 4.44 -16.85 23.10
CA ASP A 20 5.85 -16.50 23.26
C ASP A 20 6.37 -15.71 22.06
N THR A 21 5.92 -16.06 20.85
CA THR A 21 6.29 -15.36 19.61
C THR A 21 5.42 -14.15 19.29
N SER A 22 4.31 -13.94 19.99
CA SER A 22 3.31 -12.90 19.67
C SER A 22 2.83 -12.95 18.21
N LEU A 23 2.50 -14.15 17.74
CA LEU A 23 2.18 -14.44 16.34
C LEU A 23 1.09 -13.52 15.75
N GLY A 24 0.01 -13.28 16.50
CA GLY A 24 -1.07 -12.38 16.09
C GLY A 24 -0.61 -10.94 15.93
N THR A 25 0.33 -10.46 16.76
CA THR A 25 0.93 -9.13 16.62
C THR A 25 1.81 -9.05 15.37
N ILE A 26 2.59 -10.10 15.09
CA ILE A 26 3.39 -10.19 13.87
C ILE A 26 2.50 -10.16 12.62
N ILE A 27 1.42 -10.96 12.60
CA ILE A 27 0.48 -11.00 11.47
C ILE A 27 -0.17 -9.63 11.26
N LYS A 28 -0.68 -9.00 12.31
CA LYS A 28 -1.27 -7.66 12.24
C LYS A 28 -0.28 -6.64 11.66
N GLY A 29 0.95 -6.64 12.16
CA GLY A 29 2.01 -5.74 11.68
C GLY A 29 2.42 -6.01 10.22
N LEU A 30 2.40 -7.27 9.78
CA LEU A 30 2.65 -7.63 8.39
C LEU A 30 1.51 -7.16 7.48
N GLU A 31 0.24 -7.34 7.86
CA GLU A 31 -0.90 -6.85 7.09
C GLU A 31 -0.93 -5.32 6.99
N GLU A 32 -0.58 -4.62 8.07
CA GLU A 32 -0.39 -3.16 8.06
C GLU A 32 0.72 -2.76 7.09
N LYS A 33 1.88 -3.41 7.13
CA LYS A 33 2.98 -3.14 6.20
C LYS A 33 2.61 -3.44 4.74
N VAL A 34 1.89 -4.53 4.48
CA VAL A 34 1.41 -4.88 3.13
C VAL A 34 0.49 -3.81 2.58
N SER A 35 -0.33 -3.17 3.43
CA SER A 35 -1.20 -2.06 3.00
C SER A 35 -0.44 -0.82 2.54
N LEU A 36 0.82 -0.67 2.96
CA LEU A 36 1.71 0.42 2.58
C LEU A 36 2.55 0.10 1.33
N ILE A 37 2.51 -1.14 0.82
CA ILE A 37 3.25 -1.51 -0.38
C ILE A 37 2.57 -0.83 -1.57
N PRO A 38 3.30 0.00 -2.34
CA PRO A 38 2.72 0.63 -3.52
C PRO A 38 2.25 -0.41 -4.52
N LYS A 39 1.11 -0.14 -5.14
CA LYS A 39 0.58 -0.98 -6.21
C LYS A 39 1.42 -0.78 -7.47
N LYS A 40 1.39 -1.79 -8.35
CA LYS A 40 1.94 -1.64 -9.70
C LYS A 40 1.24 -0.46 -10.39
N VAL A 41 2.03 0.49 -10.88
CA VAL A 41 1.52 1.65 -11.64
C VAL A 41 1.11 1.18 -13.03
N ASP A 42 -0.05 1.65 -13.49
CA ASP A 42 -0.48 1.42 -14.87
C ASP A 42 0.47 2.10 -15.86
N LYS A 43 0.64 1.48 -17.04
CA LYS A 43 1.50 2.04 -18.09
C LYS A 43 1.08 3.48 -18.42
N GLN A 44 2.04 4.39 -18.46
CA GLN A 44 1.87 5.74 -18.99
C GLN A 44 2.39 5.76 -20.43
N PRO A 45 1.59 6.21 -21.42
CA PRO A 45 2.11 6.45 -22.76
C PRO A 45 3.12 7.60 -22.76
N ASP A 46 4.05 7.56 -23.72
CA ASP A 46 5.00 8.66 -23.91
C ASP A 46 4.26 9.94 -24.30
N SER A 47 4.73 11.09 -23.81
CA SER A 47 4.14 12.38 -24.16
C SER A 47 4.45 12.73 -25.61
N THR A 48 3.42 13.09 -26.37
CA THR A 48 3.52 13.59 -27.75
C THR A 48 3.16 15.07 -27.86
N ALA A 49 3.07 15.76 -26.71
CA ALA A 49 2.70 17.17 -26.64
C ALA A 49 3.76 18.05 -27.32
N THR A 50 3.30 18.98 -28.15
CA THR A 50 4.15 19.99 -28.83
C THR A 50 4.06 21.37 -28.18
N ASP A 51 3.25 21.49 -27.13
CA ASP A 51 3.04 22.72 -26.36
C ASP A 51 3.08 22.45 -24.85
N VAL A 52 3.24 23.53 -24.08
CA VAL A 52 3.36 23.49 -22.62
C VAL A 52 2.09 22.95 -21.96
N ALA A 53 0.91 23.28 -22.50
CA ALA A 53 -0.36 22.86 -21.91
C ALA A 53 -0.55 21.34 -22.00
N GLY A 54 -0.15 20.73 -23.12
CA GLY A 54 -0.13 19.29 -23.32
C GLY A 54 0.85 18.59 -22.39
N VAL A 55 2.07 19.13 -22.22
CA VAL A 55 3.05 18.56 -21.27
C VAL A 55 2.51 18.57 -19.84
N VAL A 56 1.90 19.68 -19.42
CA VAL A 56 1.30 19.80 -18.08
C VAL A 56 0.17 18.79 -17.88
N LYS A 57 -0.66 18.56 -18.91
CA LYS A 57 -1.73 17.56 -18.88
C LYS A 57 -1.18 16.15 -18.70
N ASP A 58 -0.18 15.76 -19.49
CA ASP A 58 0.41 14.42 -19.44
C ASP A 58 1.15 14.15 -18.12
N LEU A 59 1.85 15.17 -17.59
CA LEU A 59 2.48 15.10 -16.28
C LEU A 59 1.46 14.93 -15.16
N ASN A 60 0.37 15.71 -15.18
CA ASN A 60 -0.69 15.59 -14.17
C ASN A 60 -1.37 14.21 -14.22
N ALA A 61 -1.52 13.63 -15.41
CA ALA A 61 -2.00 12.25 -15.56
C ALA A 61 -1.03 11.23 -14.94
N LEU A 62 0.28 11.42 -15.08
CA LEU A 62 1.28 10.56 -14.44
C LEU A 62 1.21 10.68 -12.93
N ILE A 63 1.18 11.91 -12.40
CA ILE A 63 1.08 12.18 -10.97
C ILE A 63 -0.18 11.53 -10.39
N ALA A 64 -1.32 11.62 -11.07
CA ALA A 64 -2.56 10.97 -10.64
C ALA A 64 -2.39 9.44 -10.55
N LYS A 65 -1.72 8.81 -11.52
CA LYS A 65 -1.43 7.36 -11.50
C LYS A 65 -0.49 6.99 -10.34
N LEU A 66 0.54 7.79 -10.08
CA LEU A 66 1.49 7.55 -8.97
C LEU A 66 0.81 7.70 -7.60
N LYS A 67 -0.10 8.67 -7.44
CA LYS A 67 -0.92 8.83 -6.24
C LYS A 67 -1.88 7.66 -6.05
N ALA A 68 -2.58 7.24 -7.11
CA ALA A 68 -3.48 6.09 -7.06
C ALA A 68 -2.75 4.76 -6.73
N ALA A 69 -1.48 4.65 -7.15
CA ALA A 69 -0.61 3.52 -6.81
C ALA A 69 -0.03 3.59 -5.39
N GLY A 70 -0.22 4.68 -4.64
CA GLY A 70 0.34 4.85 -3.30
C GLY A 70 1.85 5.11 -3.28
N ILE A 71 2.45 5.55 -4.40
CA ILE A 71 3.87 5.92 -4.49
C ILE A 71 4.08 7.34 -3.96
N MET A 72 3.12 8.23 -4.19
CA MET A 72 3.14 9.61 -3.71
C MET A 72 1.99 9.85 -2.75
N THR A 73 2.20 10.68 -1.72
CA THR A 73 1.13 11.13 -0.84
C THR A 73 0.08 11.92 -1.63
N PRO A 74 -1.20 11.88 -1.21
CA PRO A 74 -2.27 12.68 -1.81
C PRO A 74 -1.94 14.17 -1.89
#